data_AF-A0A242CYE3-F1
#
_entry.id   AF-A0A242CYE3-F1
#
_cell.length_a   1.000
_cell.length_b   1.000
_cell.length_c   1.000
_cell.angle_alpha   90.00
_cell.angle_beta   90.00
_cell.angle_gamma   90.00
#
_symmetry.space_group_name_H-M   'P 1'
#
loop_
_entity.id
_entity.type
_entity.pdbx_description
1 polymer ?
#
loop_
_entity_poly.entity_id
_entity_poly.type
_entity_poly.pdbx_seq_one_letter_code
_entity_poly.pdbx_strand_id
1 'polypeptide(L)'
;MSKEGDYDVELTTSDGQKKTVQVHVLKNHTAVNVHDSTIYVGDKWEAKDNFDSAVDKDGQDVDLKDIIVNDSQKNTEQVGSFDVTYTYEGITSTAKVTVKENQASINVHDSTIYVGDKWEAKDNFDSAIAKDGHKLSFNELKVDDHEKNTSKKGSFKVTYSYEGITSTSTITVKEKPINSQEKYKVVVQYLDEDGNKISDSVTLTGKEGEAYHTEAKKIKGYTLTKEPKNKEGKFTKDSQSVTYVYARKESGNEDAIETTGRSENHSGNSRNKPIPSSTKSYPKTGEETNNLLSAIGVALLVLISGVLIFLKRKKNETND
;
A
#
# COMPACT_ATOMS: atom_id res chain seq x y z
N MET A 1 -6.93 -9.94 -75.44
CA MET A 1 -8.27 -10.45 -75.06
C MET A 1 -8.36 -10.30 -73.55
N SER A 2 -9.39 -9.65 -72.99
CA SER A 2 -9.43 -9.26 -71.57
C SER A 2 -10.43 -10.04 -70.72
N LYS A 3 -11.12 -11.03 -71.31
CA LYS A 3 -12.07 -11.90 -70.61
C LYS A 3 -11.69 -13.36 -70.83
N GLU A 4 -11.98 -14.19 -69.84
CA GLU A 4 -11.85 -15.65 -69.97
C GLU A 4 -12.82 -16.17 -71.05
N GLY A 5 -12.41 -17.22 -71.75
CA GLY A 5 -13.21 -17.87 -72.77
C GLY A 5 -12.41 -18.37 -73.97
N ASP A 6 -13.11 -19.03 -74.88
CA ASP A 6 -12.55 -19.58 -76.10
C ASP A 6 -12.78 -18.61 -77.26
N TYR A 7 -11.72 -18.32 -78.00
CA TYR A 7 -11.74 -17.36 -79.10
C TYR A 7 -11.20 -17.99 -80.37
N ASP A 8 -11.99 -17.95 -81.44
CA ASP A 8 -11.53 -18.35 -82.76
C ASP A 8 -10.74 -17.21 -83.41
N VAL A 9 -9.50 -17.49 -83.79
CA VAL A 9 -8.61 -16.56 -84.49
C VAL A 9 -8.39 -17.08 -85.90
N GLU A 10 -8.87 -16.34 -86.89
CA GLU A 10 -8.64 -16.66 -88.30
C GLU A 10 -7.32 -16.04 -88.77
N LEU A 11 -6.36 -16.90 -89.14
CA LEU A 11 -5.10 -16.52 -89.77
C LEU A 11 -5.28 -16.55 -91.28
N THR A 12 -4.92 -15.48 -91.98
CA THR A 12 -4.97 -15.40 -93.44
C THR A 12 -3.56 -15.15 -94.01
N THR A 13 -3.14 -15.97 -94.97
CA THR A 13 -1.86 -15.79 -95.68
C THR A 13 -1.96 -14.74 -96.78
N SER A 14 -0.83 -14.25 -97.29
CA SER A 14 -0.81 -13.22 -98.34
C SER A 14 -1.40 -13.69 -99.68
N ASP A 15 -1.45 -15.00 -99.94
CA ASP A 15 -2.13 -15.63 -101.07
C ASP A 15 -3.60 -16.00 -100.78
N GLY A 16 -4.13 -15.63 -99.60
CA GLY A 16 -5.56 -15.72 -99.26
C GLY A 16 -6.01 -17.04 -98.62
N GLN A 17 -5.09 -17.94 -98.26
CA GLN A 17 -5.44 -19.16 -97.51
C GLN A 17 -5.80 -18.81 -96.07
N LYS A 18 -6.81 -19.47 -95.51
CA LYS A 18 -7.31 -19.23 -94.17
C LYS A 18 -7.15 -20.45 -93.27
N LYS A 19 -6.81 -20.21 -92.00
CA LYS A 19 -6.79 -21.22 -90.94
C LYS A 19 -7.36 -20.65 -89.67
N THR A 20 -8.40 -21.27 -89.12
CA THR A 20 -8.90 -20.94 -87.78
C THR A 20 -8.08 -21.67 -86.72
N VAL A 21 -7.63 -20.92 -85.71
CA VAL A 21 -6.96 -21.44 -84.52
C VAL A 21 -7.79 -21.02 -83.31
N GLN A 22 -8.11 -21.98 -82.44
CA GLN A 22 -8.80 -21.69 -81.19
C GLN A 22 -7.79 -21.26 -80.13
N VAL A 23 -8.08 -20.15 -79.44
CA VAL A 23 -7.29 -19.61 -78.34
C VAL A 23 -8.12 -19.70 -77.06
N HIS A 24 -7.60 -20.41 -76.06
CA HIS A 24 -8.22 -20.52 -74.73
C HIS A 24 -7.63 -19.46 -73.80
N VAL A 25 -8.46 -18.55 -73.30
CA VAL A 25 -8.07 -17.57 -72.29
C VAL A 25 -8.58 -18.07 -70.94
N LEU A 26 -7.66 -18.44 -70.05
CA LEU A 26 -7.98 -18.92 -68.70
C LEU A 26 -8.32 -17.76 -67.76
N LYS A 27 -9.07 -18.08 -66.70
CA LYS A 27 -9.32 -17.16 -65.59
C LYS A 27 -8.01 -16.78 -64.92
N ASN A 28 -7.85 -15.49 -64.60
CA ASN A 28 -6.80 -15.05 -63.70
C ASN A 28 -7.30 -15.14 -62.25
N HIS A 29 -6.65 -15.97 -61.43
CA HIS A 29 -6.97 -16.15 -60.01
C HIS A 29 -6.17 -15.24 -59.06
N THR A 30 -5.23 -14.43 -59.55
CA THR A 30 -4.31 -13.67 -58.70
C THR A 30 -5.07 -12.86 -57.64
N ALA A 31 -4.74 -13.08 -56.38
CA ALA A 31 -5.35 -12.39 -55.25
C ALA A 31 -4.37 -12.24 -54.09
N VAL A 32 -4.56 -11.18 -53.30
CA VAL A 32 -3.83 -10.94 -52.04
C VAL A 32 -4.88 -10.64 -50.97
N ASN A 33 -4.92 -11.43 -49.91
CA ASN A 33 -5.90 -11.33 -48.83
C ASN A 33 -5.20 -10.92 -47.53
N VAL A 34 -5.76 -9.93 -46.86
CA VAL A 34 -5.22 -9.32 -45.65
C VAL A 34 -6.37 -8.96 -44.71
N HIS A 35 -6.07 -8.84 -43.43
CA HIS A 35 -7.03 -8.41 -42.41
C HIS A 35 -6.50 -7.20 -41.63
N ASP A 36 -7.39 -6.46 -40.99
CA ASP A 36 -7.03 -5.35 -40.08
C ASP A 36 -6.65 -5.88 -38.69
N SER A 37 -5.75 -5.19 -37.99
CA SER A 37 -5.33 -5.58 -36.64
C SER A 37 -5.39 -4.41 -35.66
N THR A 38 -5.42 -4.74 -34.37
CA THR A 38 -5.30 -3.77 -33.28
C THR A 38 -4.16 -4.18 -32.36
N ILE A 39 -3.26 -3.25 -32.10
CA ILE A 39 -2.13 -3.38 -31.18
C ILE A 39 -2.15 -2.24 -30.16
N TYR A 40 -1.32 -2.34 -29.14
CA TYR A 40 -1.13 -1.29 -28.14
C TYR A 40 0.23 -0.60 -28.33
N VAL A 41 0.34 0.65 -27.86
CA VAL A 41 1.61 1.39 -27.91
C VAL A 41 2.74 0.57 -27.30
N GLY A 42 3.82 0.40 -28.08
CA GLY A 42 5.02 -0.37 -27.72
C GLY A 42 4.94 -1.88 -28.05
N ASP A 43 3.80 -2.38 -28.54
CA ASP A 43 3.68 -3.77 -28.99
C ASP A 43 4.61 -4.03 -30.19
N LYS A 44 5.19 -5.23 -30.22
CA LYS A 44 5.89 -5.72 -31.41
C LYS A 44 4.86 -6.11 -32.47
N TRP A 45 5.09 -5.64 -33.69
CA TRP A 45 4.24 -5.93 -34.84
C TRP A 45 5.10 -6.18 -36.09
N GLU A 46 4.71 -7.19 -36.87
CA GLU A 46 5.31 -7.57 -38.14
C GLU A 46 4.25 -7.67 -39.25
N ALA A 47 4.63 -7.40 -40.50
CA ALA A 47 3.68 -7.43 -41.62
C ALA A 47 3.00 -8.79 -41.84
N LYS A 48 3.62 -9.89 -41.41
CA LYS A 48 2.99 -11.21 -41.45
C LYS A 48 1.74 -11.30 -40.58
N ASP A 49 1.63 -10.46 -39.55
CA ASP A 49 0.53 -10.50 -38.58
C ASP A 49 -0.80 -10.10 -39.23
N ASN A 50 -0.78 -9.41 -40.37
CA ASN A 50 -1.96 -8.96 -41.11
C ASN A 50 -2.14 -9.67 -42.48
N PHE A 51 -1.26 -10.61 -42.83
CA PHE A 51 -1.33 -11.34 -44.09
C PHE A 51 -2.08 -12.66 -43.93
N ASP A 52 -3.11 -12.89 -44.75
CA ASP A 52 -3.90 -14.13 -44.70
C ASP A 52 -3.45 -15.14 -45.76
N SER A 53 -3.39 -14.71 -47.02
CA SER A 53 -3.00 -15.56 -48.16
C SER A 53 -2.74 -14.74 -49.42
N ALA A 54 -2.03 -15.32 -50.37
CA ALA A 54 -1.96 -14.84 -51.73
C ALA A 54 -1.95 -16.04 -52.68
N VAL A 55 -2.53 -15.86 -53.87
CA VAL A 55 -2.50 -16.86 -54.94
C VAL A 55 -2.08 -16.23 -56.25
N ASP A 56 -1.43 -17.00 -57.12
CA ASP A 56 -1.01 -16.57 -58.46
C ASP A 56 -2.13 -16.71 -59.50
N LYS A 57 -1.80 -16.40 -60.76
CA LYS A 57 -2.73 -16.47 -61.90
C LYS A 57 -3.37 -17.85 -62.09
N ASP A 58 -2.65 -18.90 -61.71
CA ASP A 58 -3.05 -20.29 -61.86
C ASP A 58 -3.72 -20.83 -60.56
N GLY A 59 -3.80 -20.01 -59.52
CA GLY A 59 -4.42 -20.32 -58.23
C GLY A 59 -3.51 -21.05 -57.25
N GLN A 60 -2.19 -21.05 -57.47
CA GLN A 60 -1.22 -21.62 -56.53
C GLN A 60 -0.87 -20.61 -55.43
N ASP A 61 -0.64 -21.12 -54.22
CA ASP A 61 -0.28 -20.29 -53.07
C ASP A 61 1.06 -19.58 -53.28
N VAL A 62 1.09 -18.31 -52.88
CA VAL A 62 2.27 -17.44 -52.92
C VAL A 62 2.70 -17.11 -51.49
N ASP A 63 3.98 -17.32 -51.19
CA ASP A 63 4.57 -17.05 -49.89
C ASP A 63 4.72 -15.53 -49.68
N LEU A 64 4.52 -15.06 -48.44
CA LEU A 64 4.68 -13.65 -48.06
C LEU A 64 6.04 -13.07 -48.48
N LYS A 65 7.12 -13.86 -48.51
CA LYS A 65 8.45 -13.39 -48.95
C LYS A 65 8.49 -12.94 -50.41
N ASP A 66 7.57 -13.43 -51.24
CA ASP A 66 7.43 -13.12 -52.66
C ASP A 66 6.42 -11.98 -52.90
N ILE A 67 5.83 -11.45 -51.82
CA ILE A 67 4.93 -10.29 -51.82
C ILE A 67 5.73 -9.03 -51.54
N ILE A 68 5.48 -7.97 -52.33
CA ILE A 68 6.04 -6.65 -52.05
C ILE A 68 5.20 -6.02 -50.92
N VAL A 69 5.82 -5.86 -49.75
CA VAL A 69 5.21 -5.22 -48.57
C VAL A 69 5.70 -3.79 -48.45
N ASN A 70 4.76 -2.84 -48.36
CA ASN A 70 5.03 -1.46 -48.01
C ASN A 70 4.42 -1.13 -46.65
N ASP A 71 5.27 -1.07 -45.63
CA ASP A 71 4.96 -0.66 -44.26
C ASP A 71 5.65 0.66 -43.88
N SER A 72 5.94 1.54 -44.85
CA SER A 72 6.69 2.79 -44.62
C SER A 72 6.06 3.74 -43.60
N GLN A 73 4.75 3.56 -43.32
CA GLN A 73 4.00 4.34 -42.34
C GLN A 73 4.00 3.72 -40.93
N LYS A 74 4.67 2.58 -40.73
CA LYS A 74 4.70 1.85 -39.47
C LYS A 74 5.10 2.76 -38.31
N ASN A 75 4.19 2.86 -37.35
CA ASN A 75 4.44 3.55 -36.09
C ASN A 75 3.67 2.84 -34.98
N THR A 76 4.37 2.04 -34.18
CA THR A 76 3.83 1.31 -33.03
C THR A 76 3.99 2.07 -31.72
N GLU A 77 4.64 3.25 -31.74
CA GLU A 77 5.03 4.01 -30.55
C GLU A 77 4.03 5.11 -30.20
N GLN A 78 3.04 5.36 -31.06
CA GLN A 78 2.05 6.42 -30.90
C GLN A 78 0.66 5.93 -31.24
N VAL A 79 -0.33 6.44 -30.51
CA VAL A 79 -1.74 6.16 -30.79
C VAL A 79 -2.14 6.67 -32.18
N GLY A 80 -2.92 5.88 -32.90
CA GLY A 80 -3.32 6.20 -34.26
C GLY A 80 -3.57 4.95 -35.08
N SER A 81 -3.44 5.08 -36.39
CA SER A 81 -3.47 3.93 -37.30
C SER A 81 -2.52 4.16 -38.46
N PHE A 82 -1.90 3.10 -38.96
CA PHE A 82 -1.13 3.13 -40.20
C PHE A 82 -1.60 2.03 -41.14
N ASP A 83 -1.45 2.29 -42.44
CA ASP A 83 -1.82 1.34 -43.47
C ASP A 83 -0.58 0.56 -43.94
N VAL A 84 -0.78 -0.71 -44.25
CA VAL A 84 0.24 -1.63 -44.78
C VAL A 84 -0.27 -2.18 -46.08
N THR A 85 0.49 -2.01 -47.16
CA THR A 85 0.06 -2.42 -48.50
C THR A 85 0.87 -3.62 -48.99
N TYR A 86 0.16 -4.62 -49.48
CA TYR A 86 0.70 -5.88 -49.98
C TYR A 86 0.43 -5.94 -51.48
N THR A 87 1.48 -6.12 -52.26
CA THR A 87 1.40 -6.09 -53.73
C THR A 87 1.99 -7.35 -54.33
N TYR A 88 1.21 -8.02 -55.19
CA TYR A 88 1.66 -9.14 -55.99
C TYR A 88 1.09 -9.06 -57.40
N GLU A 89 1.97 -9.13 -58.41
CA GLU A 89 1.62 -9.01 -59.84
C GLU A 89 0.66 -7.83 -60.17
N GLY A 90 0.79 -6.71 -59.45
CA GLY A 90 -0.03 -5.51 -59.64
C GLY A 90 -1.37 -5.51 -58.91
N ILE A 91 -1.76 -6.61 -58.25
CA ILE A 91 -2.88 -6.65 -57.32
C ILE A 91 -2.42 -6.12 -55.97
N THR A 92 -3.17 -5.17 -55.41
CA THR A 92 -2.85 -4.53 -54.13
C THR A 92 -3.98 -4.71 -53.14
N SER A 93 -3.63 -5.08 -51.91
CA SER A 93 -4.53 -5.10 -50.76
C SER A 93 -3.89 -4.33 -49.61
N THR A 94 -4.71 -3.64 -48.84
CA THR A 94 -4.26 -2.77 -47.74
C THR A 94 -4.89 -3.21 -46.44
N ALA A 95 -4.07 -3.49 -45.43
CA ALA A 95 -4.50 -3.72 -44.05
C ALA A 95 -4.31 -2.45 -43.23
N LYS A 96 -5.26 -2.16 -42.34
CA LYS A 96 -5.16 -1.10 -41.33
C LYS A 96 -4.72 -1.67 -39.99
N VAL A 97 -3.63 -1.15 -39.47
CA VAL A 97 -3.16 -1.45 -38.11
C VAL A 97 -3.56 -0.30 -37.20
N THR A 98 -4.38 -0.58 -36.19
CA THR A 98 -4.82 0.40 -35.19
C THR A 98 -3.96 0.29 -33.93
N VAL A 99 -3.32 1.38 -33.53
CA VAL A 99 -2.50 1.48 -32.32
C VAL A 99 -3.28 2.20 -31.23
N LYS A 100 -3.64 1.47 -30.17
CA LYS A 100 -4.34 2.00 -29.00
C LYS A 100 -3.38 2.37 -27.88
N GLU A 101 -3.81 3.27 -27.00
CA GLU A 101 -3.08 3.59 -25.79
C GLU A 101 -2.90 2.35 -24.90
N ASN A 102 -1.69 2.13 -24.40
CA ASN A 102 -1.43 1.09 -23.41
C ASN A 102 -1.72 1.63 -22.01
N GLN A 103 -2.82 1.19 -21.40
CA GLN A 103 -3.26 1.68 -20.08
C GLN A 103 -2.70 0.87 -18.90
N ALA A 104 -1.80 -0.07 -19.18
CA ALA A 104 -1.39 -1.04 -18.18
C ALA A 104 -0.62 -0.38 -17.04
N SER A 105 -1.01 -0.69 -15.81
CA SER A 105 -0.40 -0.13 -14.59
C SER A 105 -0.58 -1.07 -13.41
N ILE A 106 0.37 -1.04 -12.47
CA ILE A 106 0.30 -1.76 -11.20
C ILE A 106 0.64 -0.75 -10.10
N ASN A 107 -0.34 -0.46 -9.25
CA ASN A 107 -0.23 0.49 -8.15
C ASN A 107 -0.20 -0.28 -6.83
N VAL A 108 0.85 -0.02 -6.05
CA VAL A 108 1.09 -0.63 -4.75
C VAL A 108 1.62 0.41 -3.79
N HIS A 109 1.47 0.16 -2.49
CA HIS A 109 1.94 1.05 -1.45
C HIS A 109 2.87 0.33 -0.46
N ASP A 110 3.71 1.11 0.21
CA ASP A 110 4.58 0.61 1.27
C ASP A 110 3.81 0.44 2.58
N SER A 111 4.22 -0.53 3.39
CA SER A 111 3.61 -0.77 4.71
C SER A 111 4.64 -0.80 5.84
N THR A 112 4.16 -0.54 7.05
CA THR A 112 4.93 -0.74 8.28
C THR A 112 4.17 -1.68 9.20
N ILE A 113 4.84 -2.74 9.63
CA ILE A 113 4.32 -3.73 10.58
C ILE A 113 5.31 -3.91 11.73
N TYR A 114 4.93 -4.64 12.76
CA TYR A 114 5.84 -5.05 13.81
C TYR A 114 6.24 -6.52 13.70
N VAL A 115 7.37 -6.88 14.32
CA VAL A 115 7.88 -8.25 14.34
C VAL A 115 6.79 -9.24 14.78
N GLY A 116 6.57 -10.26 13.94
CA GLY A 116 5.61 -11.33 14.16
C GLY A 116 4.16 -11.00 13.81
N ASP A 117 3.88 -9.78 13.30
CA ASP A 117 2.55 -9.47 12.76
C ASP A 117 2.27 -10.30 11.50
N LYS A 118 1.00 -10.65 11.31
CA LYS A 118 0.53 -11.26 10.06
C LYS A 118 0.48 -10.19 8.99
N TRP A 119 0.95 -10.54 7.80
CA TRP A 119 0.95 -9.68 6.63
C TRP A 119 0.83 -10.54 5.38
N GLU A 120 0.06 -10.08 4.40
CA GLU A 120 -0.12 -10.71 3.09
C GLU A 120 0.20 -9.70 1.98
N ALA A 121 0.68 -10.17 0.84
CA ALA A 121 1.00 -9.28 -0.29
C ALA A 121 -0.20 -8.47 -0.79
N LYS A 122 -1.41 -8.97 -0.58
CA LYS A 122 -2.64 -8.24 -0.88
C LYS A 122 -2.78 -6.96 -0.05
N ASP A 123 -2.16 -6.89 1.14
CA ASP A 123 -2.24 -5.72 2.03
C ASP A 123 -1.60 -4.48 1.40
N ASN A 124 -0.58 -4.65 0.56
CA ASN A 124 0.12 -3.56 -0.13
C ASN A 124 -0.43 -3.28 -1.55
N PHE A 125 -1.44 -4.02 -1.99
CA PHE A 125 -1.98 -3.89 -3.36
C PHE A 125 -3.13 -2.90 -3.41
N ASP A 126 -3.03 -1.89 -4.28
CA ASP A 126 -4.08 -0.88 -4.47
C ASP A 126 -4.95 -1.18 -5.70
N SER A 127 -4.30 -1.31 -6.87
CA SER A 127 -4.99 -1.58 -8.13
C SER A 127 -4.03 -2.05 -9.22
N ALA A 128 -4.58 -2.76 -10.20
CA ALA A 128 -3.88 -3.04 -11.44
C ALA A 128 -4.86 -2.87 -12.61
N ILE A 129 -4.33 -2.41 -13.74
CA ILE A 129 -5.06 -2.19 -14.99
C ILE A 129 -4.28 -2.90 -16.08
N ALA A 130 -4.96 -3.64 -16.95
CA ALA A 130 -4.40 -4.29 -18.12
C ALA A 130 -4.24 -3.29 -19.28
N LYS A 131 -3.57 -3.71 -20.35
CA LYS A 131 -3.29 -2.84 -21.51
C LYS A 131 -4.54 -2.28 -22.18
N ASP A 132 -5.64 -3.04 -22.14
CA ASP A 132 -6.95 -2.69 -22.69
C ASP A 132 -7.82 -1.83 -21.76
N GLY A 133 -7.31 -1.48 -20.57
CA GLY A 133 -8.05 -0.73 -19.56
C GLY A 133 -8.88 -1.59 -18.60
N HIS A 134 -8.90 -2.92 -18.77
CA HIS A 134 -9.60 -3.80 -17.85
C HIS A 134 -8.93 -3.77 -16.47
N LYS A 135 -9.73 -3.71 -15.40
CA LYS A 135 -9.21 -3.77 -14.03
C LYS A 135 -8.84 -5.21 -13.70
N LEU A 136 -7.63 -5.39 -13.20
CA LEU A 136 -7.13 -6.68 -12.76
C LEU A 136 -7.35 -6.85 -11.26
N SER A 137 -7.76 -8.04 -10.87
CA SER A 137 -7.79 -8.49 -9.49
C SER A 137 -6.39 -8.93 -9.03
N PHE A 138 -6.17 -8.91 -7.72
CA PHE A 138 -4.92 -9.36 -7.11
C PHE A 138 -4.50 -10.78 -7.54
N ASN A 139 -5.47 -11.68 -7.73
CA ASN A 139 -5.20 -13.09 -8.03
C ASN A 139 -4.66 -13.33 -9.45
N GLU A 140 -4.75 -12.32 -10.33
CA GLU A 140 -4.22 -12.39 -11.69
C GLU A 140 -2.75 -11.97 -11.75
N LEU A 141 -2.23 -11.38 -10.67
CA LEU A 141 -0.85 -10.93 -10.57
C LEU A 141 0.06 -12.07 -10.13
N LYS A 142 1.29 -12.06 -10.67
CA LYS A 142 2.39 -12.84 -10.12
C LYS A 142 3.05 -12.02 -9.02
N VAL A 143 3.15 -12.60 -7.83
CA VAL A 143 3.78 -11.98 -6.67
C VAL A 143 5.09 -12.69 -6.37
N ASP A 144 6.15 -11.91 -6.23
CA ASP A 144 7.43 -12.37 -5.74
C ASP A 144 7.75 -11.73 -4.39
N ASP A 145 7.64 -12.53 -3.33
CA ASP A 145 7.88 -12.14 -1.94
C ASP A 145 8.91 -13.04 -1.23
N HIS A 146 9.77 -13.73 -1.98
CA HIS A 146 10.72 -14.72 -1.43
C HIS A 146 11.70 -14.14 -0.39
N GLU A 147 12.03 -12.85 -0.49
CA GLU A 147 12.93 -12.16 0.46
C GLU A 147 12.23 -11.75 1.77
N LYS A 148 10.89 -11.82 1.83
CA LYS A 148 10.09 -11.35 2.97
C LYS A 148 10.40 -12.16 4.24
N ASN A 149 10.71 -11.44 5.33
CA ASN A 149 10.83 -12.05 6.66
C ASN A 149 10.23 -11.18 7.78
N THR A 150 8.93 -11.34 8.04
CA THR A 150 8.22 -10.57 9.08
C THR A 150 8.61 -10.94 10.52
N SER A 151 9.39 -12.00 10.71
CA SER A 151 9.93 -12.42 12.00
C SER A 151 11.23 -11.69 12.37
N LYS A 152 11.80 -10.90 11.45
CA LYS A 152 13.01 -10.12 11.69
C LYS A 152 12.75 -8.65 11.36
N LYS A 153 13.28 -7.76 12.20
CA LYS A 153 13.29 -6.33 11.88
C LYS A 153 14.09 -6.08 10.60
N GLY A 154 13.63 -5.15 9.78
CA GLY A 154 14.26 -4.84 8.50
C GLY A 154 13.26 -4.29 7.48
N SER A 155 13.73 -4.10 6.25
CA SER A 155 12.89 -3.71 5.12
C SER A 155 13.01 -4.77 4.03
N PHE A 156 11.87 -5.24 3.53
CA PHE A 156 11.78 -6.31 2.55
C PHE A 156 10.99 -5.83 1.33
N LYS A 157 11.47 -6.16 0.13
CA LYS A 157 10.80 -5.81 -1.12
C LYS A 157 9.85 -6.93 -1.53
N VAL A 158 8.70 -6.53 -2.08
CA VAL A 158 7.75 -7.44 -2.72
C VAL A 158 7.42 -6.89 -4.09
N THR A 159 7.57 -7.72 -5.11
CA THR A 159 7.38 -7.33 -6.51
C THR A 159 6.13 -7.98 -7.08
N TYR A 160 5.30 -7.17 -7.72
CA TYR A 160 4.06 -7.57 -8.39
C TYR A 160 4.29 -7.45 -9.88
N SER A 161 3.82 -8.43 -10.64
CA SER A 161 4.03 -8.45 -12.09
C SER A 161 2.85 -9.00 -12.88
N TYR A 162 2.63 -8.42 -14.06
CA TYR A 162 1.64 -8.84 -15.03
C TYR A 162 2.09 -8.45 -16.44
N GLU A 163 2.07 -9.40 -17.38
CA GLU A 163 2.46 -9.19 -18.79
C GLU A 163 3.76 -8.37 -19.01
N GLY A 164 4.75 -8.57 -18.14
CA GLY A 164 6.06 -7.91 -18.23
C GLY A 164 6.17 -6.56 -17.52
N ILE A 165 5.06 -6.01 -17.02
CA ILE A 165 5.07 -4.82 -16.15
C ILE A 165 5.33 -5.25 -14.73
N THR A 166 6.15 -4.47 -14.01
CA THR A 166 6.48 -4.71 -12.62
C THR A 166 6.27 -3.47 -11.77
N SER A 167 5.90 -3.68 -10.51
CA SER A 167 5.86 -2.65 -9.47
C SER A 167 6.32 -3.27 -8.15
N THR A 168 6.98 -2.50 -7.30
CA THR A 168 7.60 -3.01 -6.07
C THR A 168 7.13 -2.18 -4.87
N SER A 169 6.66 -2.86 -3.84
CA SER A 169 6.38 -2.27 -2.52
C SER A 169 7.47 -2.65 -1.52
N THR A 170 7.62 -1.84 -0.48
CA THR A 170 8.50 -2.09 0.67
C THR A 170 7.68 -2.34 1.93
N ILE A 171 7.99 -3.45 2.61
CA ILE A 171 7.48 -3.75 3.94
C ILE A 171 8.56 -3.37 4.95
N THR A 172 8.24 -2.48 5.87
CA THR A 172 9.13 -2.12 6.99
C THR A 172 8.68 -2.82 8.27
N VAL A 173 9.52 -3.71 8.79
CA VAL A 173 9.27 -4.46 10.03
C VAL A 173 10.01 -3.79 11.18
N LYS A 174 9.27 -3.18 12.09
CA LYS A 174 9.80 -2.55 13.31
C LYS A 174 9.76 -3.50 14.50
N GLU A 175 10.64 -3.31 15.47
CA GLU A 175 10.48 -3.99 16.75
C GLU A 175 9.19 -3.51 17.42
N LYS A 176 8.42 -4.45 17.99
CA LYS A 176 7.28 -4.08 18.82
C LYS A 176 7.81 -3.17 19.93
N PRO A 177 7.22 -1.98 20.16
CA PRO A 177 7.59 -1.18 21.30
C PRO A 177 7.33 -2.04 22.54
N ILE A 178 8.41 -2.47 23.20
CA ILE A 178 8.32 -3.11 24.51
C ILE A 178 7.72 -2.02 25.39
N ASN A 179 6.47 -2.22 25.83
CA ASN A 179 5.83 -1.29 26.75
C ASN A 179 6.54 -1.39 28.11
N SER A 180 7.70 -0.73 28.25
CA SER A 180 8.54 -0.65 29.46
C SER A 180 7.88 0.19 30.58
N GLN A 181 6.56 0.36 30.50
CA GLN A 181 5.73 1.13 31.44
C GLN A 181 4.80 0.22 32.27
N GLU A 182 4.89 -1.10 32.16
CA GLU A 182 4.30 -1.96 33.19
C GLU A 182 5.06 -1.72 34.50
N LYS A 183 4.41 -0.95 35.39
CA LYS A 183 4.87 -0.76 36.76
C LYS A 183 4.26 -1.85 37.63
N TYR A 184 5.12 -2.60 38.29
CA TYR A 184 4.73 -3.59 39.27
C TYR A 184 4.55 -2.96 40.64
N LYS A 185 3.76 -3.62 41.49
CA LYS A 185 3.33 -3.07 42.78
C LYS A 185 3.84 -3.89 43.94
N VAL A 186 4.33 -3.18 44.95
CA VAL A 186 4.57 -3.72 46.30
C VAL A 186 3.62 -3.01 47.25
N VAL A 187 2.75 -3.76 47.93
CA VAL A 187 1.81 -3.21 48.90
C VAL A 187 2.35 -3.45 50.31
N VAL A 188 2.61 -2.37 51.02
CA VAL A 188 3.07 -2.39 52.41
C VAL A 188 1.87 -2.33 53.34
N GLN A 189 1.72 -3.31 54.21
CA GLN A 189 0.62 -3.44 55.17
C GLN A 189 1.12 -3.32 56.61
N TYR A 190 0.28 -2.74 57.46
CA TYR A 190 0.54 -2.54 58.88
C TYR A 190 -0.61 -3.16 59.66
N LEU A 191 -0.37 -4.35 60.21
CA LEU A 191 -1.38 -5.19 60.86
C LEU A 191 -1.07 -5.38 62.35
N ASP A 192 -2.09 -5.65 63.16
CA ASP A 192 -1.89 -6.18 64.51
C ASP A 192 -1.60 -7.70 64.50
N GLU A 193 -1.40 -8.28 65.68
CA GLU A 193 -1.13 -9.72 65.85
C GLU A 193 -2.27 -10.63 65.38
N ASP A 194 -3.50 -10.10 65.34
CA ASP A 194 -4.69 -10.80 64.85
C ASP A 194 -4.91 -10.61 63.34
N GLY A 195 -4.04 -9.82 62.68
CA GLY A 195 -4.11 -9.53 61.25
C GLY A 195 -5.03 -8.37 60.87
N ASN A 196 -5.54 -7.60 61.83
CA ASN A 196 -6.38 -6.44 61.55
C ASN A 196 -5.54 -5.25 61.08
N LYS A 197 -6.05 -4.50 60.10
CA LYS A 197 -5.41 -3.29 59.60
C LYS A 197 -5.47 -2.18 60.65
N ILE A 198 -4.31 -1.71 61.11
CA ILE A 198 -4.18 -0.64 62.11
C ILE A 198 -3.66 0.68 61.53
N SER A 199 -3.23 0.70 60.27
CA SER A 199 -2.83 1.90 59.53
C SER A 199 -3.00 1.71 58.02
N ASP A 200 -3.08 2.82 57.27
CA ASP A 200 -3.18 2.77 55.82
C ASP A 200 -1.95 2.17 55.14
N SER A 201 -2.25 1.29 54.17
CA SER A 201 -1.26 0.64 53.34
C SER A 201 -0.55 1.64 52.42
N VAL A 202 0.70 1.37 52.10
CA VAL A 202 1.48 2.16 51.14
C VAL A 202 1.69 1.31 49.89
N THR A 203 1.49 1.87 48.70
CA THR A 203 1.79 1.18 47.44
C THR A 203 3.04 1.79 46.82
N LEU A 204 4.06 0.97 46.61
CA LEU A 204 5.23 1.32 45.81
C LEU A 204 5.04 0.82 44.38
N THR A 205 5.55 1.57 43.40
CA THR A 205 5.51 1.19 41.99
C THR A 205 6.88 1.31 41.34
N GLY A 206 7.32 0.30 40.61
CA GLY A 206 8.62 0.30 39.91
C GLY A 206 8.67 -0.68 38.73
N LYS A 207 9.76 -0.66 37.98
CA LYS A 207 9.99 -1.57 36.84
C LYS A 207 10.44 -2.95 37.31
N GLU A 208 10.25 -3.99 36.49
CA GLU A 208 10.75 -5.34 36.82
C GLU A 208 12.25 -5.30 37.14
N GLY A 209 12.63 -5.90 38.27
CA GLY A 209 14.02 -5.97 38.71
C GLY A 209 14.56 -4.70 39.38
N GLU A 210 13.81 -3.59 39.39
CA GLU A 210 14.14 -2.39 40.15
C GLU A 210 14.05 -2.68 41.65
N ALA A 211 14.99 -2.14 42.44
CA ALA A 211 15.02 -2.38 43.88
C ALA A 211 13.95 -1.55 44.62
N TYR A 212 13.41 -2.09 45.70
CA TYR A 212 12.56 -1.36 46.64
C TYR A 212 13.07 -1.54 48.07
N HIS A 213 12.72 -0.57 48.92
CA HIS A 213 12.97 -0.59 50.36
C HIS A 213 11.74 -0.02 51.07
N THR A 214 11.37 -0.60 52.22
CA THR A 214 10.25 -0.17 53.04
C THR A 214 10.68 -0.03 54.49
N GLU A 215 10.01 0.88 55.21
CA GLU A 215 10.26 1.13 56.64
C GLU A 215 8.99 0.92 57.48
N ALA A 216 9.19 0.57 58.74
CA ALA A 216 8.12 0.49 59.72
C ALA A 216 7.57 1.89 60.06
N LYS A 217 6.24 2.03 60.16
CA LYS A 217 5.61 3.27 60.64
C LYS A 217 5.57 3.29 62.17
N LYS A 218 5.69 4.48 62.76
CA LYS A 218 5.36 4.73 64.17
C LYS A 218 3.86 4.93 64.31
N ILE A 219 3.18 3.98 64.94
CA ILE A 219 1.72 3.97 65.09
C ILE A 219 1.38 4.25 66.56
N LYS A 220 0.54 5.27 66.83
CA LYS A 220 0.17 5.66 68.20
C LYS A 220 -0.57 4.50 68.88
N GLY A 221 -0.13 4.14 70.09
CA GLY A 221 -0.73 3.05 70.87
C GLY A 221 -0.27 1.64 70.47
N TYR A 222 0.69 1.50 69.55
CA TYR A 222 1.21 0.21 69.10
C TYR A 222 2.76 0.17 69.13
N THR A 223 3.32 -1.03 69.28
CA THR A 223 4.77 -1.31 69.22
C THR A 223 5.01 -2.37 68.15
N LEU A 224 6.03 -2.18 67.30
CA LEU A 224 6.39 -3.16 66.27
C LEU A 224 6.87 -4.46 66.92
N THR A 225 6.29 -5.59 66.54
CA THR A 225 6.67 -6.92 67.05
C THR A 225 7.37 -7.77 65.99
N LYS A 226 7.03 -7.61 64.71
CA LYS A 226 7.64 -8.39 63.62
C LYS A 226 7.93 -7.55 62.39
N GLU A 227 9.19 -7.60 61.97
CA GLU A 227 9.66 -7.01 60.72
C GLU A 227 9.62 -8.06 59.59
N PRO A 228 9.13 -7.70 58.39
CA PRO A 228 9.09 -8.62 57.25
C PRO A 228 10.48 -8.86 56.67
N LYS A 229 10.75 -10.10 56.25
CA LYS A 229 12.01 -10.48 55.59
C LYS A 229 12.20 -9.81 54.22
N ASN A 230 11.11 -9.49 53.53
CA ASN A 230 11.08 -8.86 52.22
C ASN A 230 10.90 -7.33 52.29
N LYS A 231 11.31 -6.69 53.39
CA LYS A 231 11.31 -5.21 53.53
C LYS A 231 12.20 -4.51 52.49
N GLU A 232 13.15 -5.25 51.92
CA GLU A 232 13.92 -4.86 50.75
C GLU A 232 13.83 -5.99 49.73
N GLY A 233 13.89 -5.64 48.45
CA GLY A 233 13.80 -6.61 47.38
C GLY A 233 13.80 -5.96 46.01
N LYS A 234 13.34 -6.71 45.00
CA LYS A 234 13.13 -6.21 43.64
C LYS A 234 11.67 -6.38 43.26
N PHE A 235 11.16 -5.46 42.45
CA PHE A 235 9.82 -5.56 41.85
C PHE A 235 9.75 -6.77 40.90
N THR A 236 8.73 -7.61 41.09
CA THR A 236 8.47 -8.79 40.25
C THR A 236 7.18 -8.64 39.46
N LYS A 237 6.96 -9.53 38.47
CA LYS A 237 5.69 -9.60 37.73
C LYS A 237 4.48 -9.86 38.62
N ASP A 238 4.67 -10.70 39.65
CA ASP A 238 3.64 -11.01 40.62
C ASP A 238 3.50 -9.88 41.65
N SER A 239 2.26 -9.64 42.11
CA SER A 239 2.00 -8.65 43.16
C SER A 239 2.66 -9.07 44.48
N GLN A 240 3.43 -8.18 45.07
CA GLN A 240 4.18 -8.43 46.31
C GLN A 240 3.51 -7.73 47.50
N SER A 241 3.51 -8.39 48.67
CA SER A 241 3.03 -7.81 49.93
C SER A 241 4.14 -7.81 50.98
N VAL A 242 4.32 -6.69 51.66
CA VAL A 242 5.29 -6.50 52.75
C VAL A 242 4.50 -6.16 54.01
N THR A 243 4.53 -7.02 55.02
CA THR A 243 3.67 -6.87 56.21
C THR A 243 4.49 -6.65 57.48
N TYR A 244 4.27 -5.50 58.12
CA TYR A 244 4.76 -5.20 59.47
C TYR A 244 3.67 -5.53 60.50
N VAL A 245 4.04 -6.27 61.55
CA VAL A 245 3.10 -6.70 62.61
C VAL A 245 3.41 -5.95 63.91
N TYR A 246 2.36 -5.51 64.61
CA TYR A 246 2.44 -4.69 65.82
C TYR A 246 1.57 -5.25 66.96
N ALA A 247 2.00 -5.05 68.20
CA ALA A 247 1.19 -5.30 69.41
C ALA A 247 0.68 -3.99 70.00
N ARG A 248 -0.51 -4.01 70.61
CA ARG A 248 -1.07 -2.85 71.31
C ARG A 248 -0.23 -2.58 72.57
N LYS A 249 0.14 -1.32 72.80
CA LYS A 249 0.75 -0.91 74.06
C LYS A 249 -0.29 -1.05 75.16
N GLU A 250 0.04 -1.81 76.21
CA GLU A 250 -0.79 -1.82 77.41
C GLU A 250 -0.79 -0.41 78.02
N SER A 251 -1.98 0.12 78.26
CA SER A 251 -2.16 1.42 78.89
C SER A 251 -1.74 1.34 80.36
N GLY A 252 -0.47 1.61 80.63
CA GLY A 252 -0.04 2.02 81.96
C GLY A 252 -0.61 3.40 82.27
N ASN A 253 -1.36 3.49 83.38
CA ASN A 253 -1.76 4.74 84.01
C ASN A 253 -0.53 5.60 84.31
N GLU A 254 -0.54 6.87 83.88
CA GLU A 254 0.10 7.97 84.62
C GLU A 254 -0.51 9.32 84.20
N ASP A 255 -1.13 9.94 85.21
CA ASP A 255 -1.38 11.36 85.47
C ASP A 255 -2.38 12.20 84.65
N ALA A 256 -3.57 12.37 85.25
CA ALA A 256 -4.25 13.67 85.32
C ALA A 256 -5.27 13.74 86.49
N ILE A 257 -4.88 14.38 87.60
CA ILE A 257 -5.74 15.11 88.56
C ILE A 257 -4.84 16.28 89.07
N GLU A 258 -5.18 17.58 89.05
CA GLU A 258 -6.38 18.30 89.51
C GLU A 258 -6.83 19.39 88.49
N THR A 259 -8.12 19.54 88.15
CA THR A 259 -9.23 20.27 88.84
C THR A 259 -8.91 21.76 89.14
N THR A 260 -9.64 22.76 88.64
CA THR A 260 -11.01 23.14 89.04
C THR A 260 -11.52 24.33 88.19
N GLY A 261 -12.85 24.40 87.95
CA GLY A 261 -13.47 25.61 87.36
C GLY A 261 -14.90 25.50 86.79
N ARG A 262 -15.86 24.98 87.55
CA ARG A 262 -17.34 25.27 87.62
C ARG A 262 -18.01 25.99 86.42
N SER A 263 -18.84 25.31 85.61
CA SER A 263 -20.33 25.15 85.67
C SER A 263 -21.17 26.39 85.30
N GLU A 264 -21.85 26.40 84.14
CA GLU A 264 -23.30 26.14 83.97
C GLU A 264 -23.87 26.52 82.58
N ASN A 265 -24.69 25.60 82.05
CA ASN A 265 -25.99 25.75 81.38
C ASN A 265 -26.19 26.44 79.99
N HIS A 266 -26.44 25.54 79.03
CA HIS A 266 -27.63 25.41 78.15
C HIS A 266 -27.96 26.39 76.99
N SER A 267 -28.06 25.74 75.82
CA SER A 267 -29.06 25.90 74.75
C SER A 267 -28.87 27.02 73.72
N GLY A 268 -28.83 26.65 72.43
CA GLY A 268 -28.94 27.60 71.32
C GLY A 268 -28.48 27.10 69.96
N ASN A 269 -29.44 26.65 69.17
CA ASN A 269 -29.41 26.14 67.80
C ASN A 269 -28.81 27.08 66.71
N SER A 270 -28.44 26.48 65.57
CA SER A 270 -28.57 26.98 64.19
C SER A 270 -27.40 27.69 63.47
N ARG A 271 -26.87 26.98 62.46
CA ARG A 271 -26.55 27.37 61.06
C ARG A 271 -26.33 28.86 60.74
N ASN A 272 -25.14 29.23 60.27
CA ASN A 272 -24.81 29.44 58.84
C ASN A 272 -23.43 30.14 58.64
N LYS A 273 -22.68 29.60 57.69
CA LYS A 273 -21.55 30.21 56.91
C LYS A 273 -22.07 31.48 56.18
N PRO A 274 -21.28 32.51 55.77
CA PRO A 274 -19.97 32.43 55.11
C PRO A 274 -18.99 33.57 55.43
N ILE A 275 -17.87 33.68 54.66
CA ILE A 275 -16.90 34.81 54.44
C ILE A 275 -15.43 34.28 54.51
N PRO A 276 -14.42 34.78 53.75
CA PRO A 276 -14.30 35.13 52.33
C PRO A 276 -13.04 34.50 51.66
N SER A 277 -12.79 34.83 50.40
CA SER A 277 -11.62 34.43 49.58
C SER A 277 -10.51 35.49 49.60
N SER A 278 -9.23 35.07 49.55
CA SER A 278 -8.22 35.67 48.64
C SER A 278 -6.92 34.86 48.53
N THR A 279 -6.80 34.14 47.40
CA THR A 279 -5.68 34.09 46.43
C THR A 279 -4.21 33.90 46.85
N LYS A 280 -3.58 32.85 46.28
CA LYS A 280 -2.34 33.00 45.47
C LYS A 280 -2.14 31.87 44.43
N SER A 281 -2.38 32.25 43.18
CA SER A 281 -1.83 31.84 41.87
C SER A 281 -1.02 30.54 41.71
N TYR A 282 -1.48 29.69 40.78
CA TYR A 282 -0.67 28.77 39.96
C TYR A 282 -0.40 29.40 38.57
N PRO A 283 0.77 29.21 37.94
CA PRO A 283 0.91 29.41 36.51
C PRO A 283 0.37 28.23 35.68
N LYS A 284 -0.03 28.59 34.46
CA LYS A 284 -0.94 27.95 33.50
C LYS A 284 -0.52 26.60 32.91
N THR A 285 -1.56 25.90 32.46
CA THR A 285 -1.62 24.86 31.43
C THR A 285 -0.91 25.22 30.12
N GLY A 286 -0.15 24.28 29.60
CA GLY A 286 0.13 24.13 28.16
C GLY A 286 -0.53 22.83 27.71
N GLU A 287 -1.71 22.96 27.13
CA GLU A 287 -2.37 21.93 26.34
C GLU A 287 -1.63 21.87 24.99
N GLU A 288 -0.96 20.76 24.68
CA GLU A 288 -0.51 20.50 23.32
C GLU A 288 -1.42 19.44 22.70
N THR A 289 -2.36 19.94 21.89
CA THR A 289 -3.05 19.19 20.86
C THR A 289 -2.07 18.83 19.76
N ASN A 290 -1.57 17.61 19.74
CA ASN A 290 -0.76 17.13 18.62
C ASN A 290 -1.66 16.59 17.50
N ASN A 291 -2.16 17.53 16.70
CA ASN A 291 -2.44 17.29 15.29
C ASN A 291 -1.11 17.04 14.57
N LEU A 292 -0.69 15.78 14.49
CA LEU A 292 0.45 15.37 13.65
C LEU A 292 -0.04 15.10 12.23
N LEU A 293 -0.45 16.18 11.56
CA LEU A 293 -0.26 16.35 10.13
C LEU A 293 1.13 16.96 9.95
N SER A 294 2.16 16.12 9.99
CA SER A 294 3.45 16.46 9.38
C SER A 294 3.51 15.76 8.04
N ALA A 295 3.16 16.52 7.02
CA ALA A 295 3.47 16.23 5.64
C ALA A 295 4.97 15.97 5.49
N ILE A 296 5.35 14.75 5.11
CA ILE A 296 6.53 14.48 4.29
C ILE A 296 6.16 13.36 3.33
N GLY A 297 6.08 13.72 2.05
CA GLY A 297 5.79 12.77 0.97
C GLY A 297 5.30 13.40 -0.34
N VAL A 298 5.45 14.72 -0.56
CA VAL A 298 5.31 15.30 -1.92
C VAL A 298 6.69 15.70 -2.42
N ALA A 299 7.39 14.69 -2.93
CA ALA A 299 8.44 14.77 -3.94
C ALA A 299 8.46 13.35 -4.53
N LEU A 300 8.15 13.06 -5.79
CA LEU A 300 8.11 13.81 -7.03
C LEU A 300 6.87 13.35 -7.83
N LEU A 301 6.23 14.26 -8.56
CA LEU A 301 5.85 14.09 -9.98
C LEU A 301 5.25 15.42 -10.48
N VAL A 302 6.13 16.40 -10.69
CA VAL A 302 5.85 17.49 -11.64
C VAL A 302 6.92 17.40 -12.71
N LEU A 303 6.69 16.53 -13.69
CA LEU A 303 7.06 16.57 -15.11
C LEU A 303 6.23 15.39 -15.68
N ILE A 304 5.11 15.56 -16.39
CA ILE A 304 4.99 16.14 -17.72
C ILE A 304 3.55 16.64 -17.89
N SER A 305 3.32 17.95 -17.78
CA SER A 305 2.13 18.61 -18.33
C SER A 305 2.46 20.09 -18.52
N GLY A 306 3.17 20.40 -19.60
CA GLY A 306 3.62 21.76 -19.86
C GLY A 306 4.46 21.99 -21.11
N VAL A 307 4.36 21.13 -22.14
CA VAL A 307 4.84 21.44 -23.50
C VAL A 307 3.70 21.17 -24.49
N LEU A 308 2.57 21.84 -24.30
CA LEU A 308 1.51 21.90 -25.33
C LEU A 308 0.82 23.27 -25.38
N ILE A 309 1.58 24.36 -25.19
CA ILE A 309 1.13 25.70 -25.58
C ILE A 309 2.32 26.50 -26.12
N PHE A 310 2.81 26.17 -27.33
CA PHE A 310 3.29 27.16 -28.31
C PHE A 310 3.66 26.55 -29.68
N LEU A 311 2.73 25.85 -30.35
CA LEU A 311 2.84 25.61 -31.80
C LEU A 311 1.52 25.90 -32.52
N LYS A 312 0.90 27.03 -32.17
CA LYS A 312 -0.15 27.64 -32.98
C LYS A 312 0.16 29.11 -33.26
N ARG A 313 1.32 29.36 -33.87
CA ARG A 313 1.58 30.64 -34.54
C ARG A 313 2.75 30.57 -35.52
N LYS A 314 2.58 29.83 -36.62
CA LYS A 314 3.23 30.18 -37.90
C LYS A 314 2.46 29.57 -39.08
N LYS A 315 1.31 30.14 -39.37
CA LYS A 315 0.75 30.21 -40.72
C LYS A 315 0.13 31.60 -40.84
N ASN A 316 0.34 32.24 -41.99
CA ASN A 316 0.39 33.68 -42.26
C ASN A 316 1.83 34.16 -42.02
N GLU A 317 2.66 34.44 -43.02
CA GLU A 317 2.38 35.16 -44.28
C GLU A 317 3.18 34.57 -45.45
N THR A 318 2.48 34.30 -46.55
CA THR A 318 2.99 34.57 -47.91
C THR A 318 2.12 35.71 -48.42
N ASN A 319 2.75 36.85 -48.74
CA ASN A 319 2.37 37.84 -49.77
C ASN A 319 3.21 39.11 -49.56
N ASP A 320 4.40 39.16 -50.16
CA ASP A 320 4.79 40.10 -51.23
C ASP A 320 6.23 39.77 -51.68
#